data_AF-B2WKC9-F1
#
_entry.id   AF-B2WKC9-F1
#
_cell.length_a   1.000
_cell.length_b   1.000
_cell.length_c   1.000
_cell.angle_alpha   90.00
_cell.angle_beta   90.00
_cell.angle_gamma   90.00
#
_symmetry.space_group_name_H-M   'P 1'
#
loop_
_entity.id
_entity.type
_entity.pdbx_description
1 polymer ?
#
loop_
_entity_poly.entity_id
_entity_poly.type
_entity_poly.pdbx_seq_one_letter_code
_entity_poly.pdbx_strand_id
1 'polypeptide(L)'
;MATGIWPPDPTPILKRFNRNTPKVSSSDESSASVLSGSDWRKIKALVNQTAADRTSKEVKKLHRSLYHISTQNELLRHEMKGLKEALSTKKKQKKKSYPLDLQTNQDGYHGGAVFWSPRKLRQARERRVVEEREKDETQLQKARRLELKEQARLYKLQVAQEKRVERERLREVREKEKAEKMAERAREKAARDSQKAIQQAQNSKRKASQSSTQKQKRQKRVVAVTGAKESSGAAPAAPGLGDYAPQRQN
;
A
#
# COMPACT_ATOMS: atom_id res chain seq x y z
N MET A 1 -27.62 44.31 -61.33
CA MET A 1 -27.82 44.01 -59.90
C MET A 1 -26.46 43.75 -59.27
N ALA A 2 -25.87 44.75 -58.60
CA ALA A 2 -24.69 44.58 -57.75
C ALA A 2 -24.66 45.74 -56.75
N THR A 3 -25.18 45.53 -55.54
CA THR A 3 -25.11 46.47 -54.42
C THR A 3 -23.84 46.18 -53.62
N GLY A 4 -22.73 46.82 -53.99
CA GLY A 4 -21.52 46.85 -53.17
C GLY A 4 -21.51 48.09 -52.30
N ILE A 5 -21.76 47.95 -50.99
CA ILE A 5 -21.53 49.03 -50.02
C ILE A 5 -20.03 49.10 -49.78
N TRP A 6 -19.34 49.90 -50.58
CA TRP A 6 -17.96 50.31 -50.35
C TRP A 6 -17.99 51.59 -49.50
N PRO A 7 -17.39 51.64 -48.29
CA PRO A 7 -17.30 52.90 -47.55
C PRO A 7 -16.40 53.84 -48.36
N PRO A 8 -16.89 55.03 -48.78
CA PRO A 8 -16.12 55.95 -49.62
C PRO A 8 -14.90 56.56 -48.90
N ASP A 9 -14.75 56.33 -47.58
CA ASP A 9 -13.58 56.78 -46.83
C ASP A 9 -13.27 55.85 -45.63
N PRO A 10 -12.13 55.13 -45.61
CA PRO A 10 -11.74 54.24 -44.52
C PRO A 10 -11.06 54.98 -43.35
N THR A 11 -10.71 56.26 -43.54
CA THR A 11 -9.99 57.06 -42.53
C THR A 11 -10.67 57.16 -41.15
N PRO A 12 -12.02 57.27 -41.00
CA PRO A 12 -12.65 57.29 -39.68
C PRO A 12 -12.55 55.93 -38.98
N ILE A 13 -12.52 54.82 -39.73
CA ILE A 13 -12.33 53.48 -39.17
C ILE A 13 -10.88 53.32 -38.71
N LEU A 14 -9.90 53.73 -39.53
CA LEU A 14 -8.48 53.64 -39.21
C LEU A 14 -8.08 54.53 -38.02
N LYS A 15 -8.65 55.73 -37.88
CA LYS A 15 -8.41 56.60 -36.71
C LYS A 15 -8.86 55.99 -35.39
N ARG A 16 -9.86 55.11 -35.38
CA ARG A 16 -10.31 54.41 -34.16
C ARG A 16 -9.28 53.42 -33.65
N PHE A 17 -8.46 52.87 -34.55
CA PHE A 17 -7.38 51.94 -34.21
C PHE A 17 -6.06 52.65 -33.91
N ASN A 18 -5.86 53.86 -34.45
CA ASN A 18 -4.73 54.74 -34.10
C ASN A 18 -5.00 55.56 -32.83
N ARG A 19 -5.49 54.91 -31.76
CA ARG A 19 -5.28 55.48 -30.43
C ARG A 19 -3.81 55.30 -30.11
N ASN A 20 -3.04 56.38 -30.21
CA ASN A 20 -1.69 56.43 -29.66
C ASN A 20 -1.81 55.93 -28.22
N THR A 21 -1.40 54.69 -28.00
CA THR A 21 -1.25 54.15 -26.65
C THR A 21 -0.34 55.15 -25.95
N PRO A 22 -0.77 55.77 -24.83
CA PRO A 22 0.21 56.47 -24.01
C PRO A 22 1.29 55.43 -23.74
N LYS A 23 2.52 55.79 -24.10
CA LYS A 23 3.72 55.06 -23.71
C LYS A 23 3.54 54.90 -22.20
N VAL A 24 3.16 53.70 -21.76
CA VAL A 24 3.04 53.41 -20.34
C VAL A 24 4.45 53.63 -19.84
N SER A 25 4.67 54.79 -19.23
CA SER A 25 5.88 55.07 -18.49
C SER A 25 5.83 54.10 -17.33
N SER A 26 6.43 52.93 -17.51
CA SER A 26 6.87 52.11 -16.40
C SER A 26 8.03 52.87 -15.76
N SER A 27 7.70 53.94 -15.02
CA SER A 27 8.57 54.39 -13.96
C SER A 27 8.59 53.27 -12.92
N ASP A 28 9.81 52.88 -12.56
CA ASP A 28 10.19 51.86 -11.57
C ASP A 28 10.19 50.39 -12.02
N GLU A 29 10.84 50.08 -13.15
CA GLU A 29 11.45 48.74 -13.30
C GLU A 29 12.74 48.68 -12.44
N SER A 30 12.57 48.36 -11.16
CA SER A 30 13.68 47.93 -10.30
C SER A 30 14.38 46.74 -10.94
N SER A 31 15.68 46.88 -11.23
CA SER A 31 16.51 45.92 -11.96
C SER A 31 16.68 44.54 -11.30
N ALA A 32 16.08 44.32 -10.12
CA ALA A 32 16.18 43.10 -9.32
C ALA A 32 14.87 42.28 -9.26
N SER A 33 13.79 42.72 -9.91
CA SER A 33 12.51 41.99 -9.85
C SER A 33 12.48 40.80 -10.82
N VAL A 34 12.08 39.63 -10.32
CA VAL A 34 11.92 38.42 -11.14
C VAL A 34 10.73 38.61 -12.07
N LEU A 35 10.97 38.61 -13.39
CA LEU A 35 9.91 38.67 -14.39
C LEU A 35 8.94 37.49 -14.21
N SER A 36 7.68 37.80 -13.89
CA SER A 36 6.64 36.79 -13.75
C SER A 36 6.44 36.04 -15.07
N GLY A 37 6.28 34.72 -15.02
CA GLY A 37 6.13 33.88 -16.23
C GLY A 37 4.93 34.23 -17.13
N SER A 38 3.96 35.02 -16.64
CA SER A 38 2.88 35.57 -17.49
C SER A 38 3.31 36.75 -18.36
N ASP A 39 4.45 37.36 -18.06
CA ASP A 39 4.99 38.51 -18.78
C ASP A 39 6.01 38.06 -19.83
N TRP A 40 5.69 36.99 -20.58
CA TRP A 40 6.57 36.46 -21.62
C TRP A 40 6.94 37.52 -22.67
N ARG A 41 6.09 38.55 -22.87
CA ARG A 41 6.40 39.70 -23.74
C ARG A 41 7.56 40.54 -23.20
N LYS A 42 7.65 40.73 -21.89
CA LYS A 42 8.77 41.42 -21.24
C LYS A 42 10.04 40.57 -21.33
N ILE A 43 9.93 39.27 -21.07
CA ILE A 43 11.05 38.31 -21.20
C ILE A 43 11.55 38.29 -22.66
N LYS A 44 10.64 38.27 -23.63
CA LYS A 44 10.98 38.35 -25.05
C LYS A 44 11.66 39.68 -25.40
N ALA A 45 11.18 40.80 -24.89
CA ALA A 45 11.79 42.10 -25.15
C ALA A 45 13.24 42.14 -24.62
N LEU A 46 13.45 41.63 -23.40
CA LEU A 46 14.76 41.50 -22.78
C LEU A 46 15.69 40.61 -23.60
N VAL A 47 15.24 39.41 -24.00
CA VAL A 47 16.03 38.49 -24.86
C VAL A 47 16.45 39.15 -26.17
N ASN A 48 15.59 39.98 -26.77
CA ASN A 48 15.90 40.70 -28.02
C ASN A 48 16.79 41.95 -27.82
N GLN A 49 16.87 42.48 -26.59
CA GLN A 49 17.81 43.54 -26.22
C GLN A 49 19.19 42.98 -25.89
N THR A 50 19.27 41.83 -25.23
CA THR A 50 20.53 41.20 -24.82
C THR A 50 21.20 40.41 -25.93
N ALA A 51 20.43 39.83 -26.86
CA ALA A 51 21.00 39.07 -27.97
C ALA A 51 21.48 40.00 -29.08
N ALA A 52 22.77 39.88 -29.45
CA ALA A 52 23.33 40.57 -30.61
C ALA A 52 22.59 40.19 -31.91
N ASP A 53 22.35 38.89 -32.12
CA ASP A 53 21.70 38.35 -33.32
C ASP A 53 20.30 37.79 -33.02
N ARG A 54 19.27 38.59 -33.30
CA ARG A 54 17.86 38.23 -33.13
C ARG A 54 17.42 37.02 -33.95
N THR A 55 18.10 36.78 -35.07
CA THR A 55 17.77 35.72 -36.03
C THR A 55 18.59 34.45 -35.81
N SER A 56 19.50 34.46 -34.83
CA SER A 56 20.30 33.30 -34.46
C SER A 56 19.41 32.10 -34.12
N LYS A 57 19.91 30.90 -34.43
CA LYS A 57 19.16 29.65 -34.22
C LYS A 57 18.82 29.44 -32.74
N GLU A 58 19.71 29.87 -31.85
CA GLU A 58 19.57 29.78 -30.40
C GLU A 58 18.45 30.69 -29.88
N VAL A 59 18.42 31.97 -30.28
CA VAL A 59 17.36 32.91 -29.89
C VAL A 59 15.99 32.45 -30.40
N LYS A 60 15.92 31.87 -31.61
CA LYS A 60 14.69 31.26 -32.13
C LYS A 60 14.23 30.06 -31.29
N LYS A 61 15.17 29.24 -30.80
CA LYS A 61 14.86 28.11 -29.90
C LYS A 61 14.35 28.62 -28.56
N LEU A 62 14.97 29.67 -28.00
CA LEU A 62 14.54 30.33 -26.77
C LEU A 62 13.14 30.96 -26.91
N HIS A 63 12.85 31.61 -28.04
CA HIS A 63 11.51 32.12 -28.30
C HIS A 63 10.47 31.00 -28.33
N ARG A 64 10.75 29.88 -29.02
CA ARG A 64 9.84 28.72 -29.08
C ARG A 64 9.58 28.12 -27.71
N SER A 65 10.61 27.93 -26.89
CA SER A 65 10.44 27.43 -25.52
C SER A 65 9.66 28.41 -24.65
N LEU A 66 9.94 29.71 -24.76
CA LEU A 66 9.22 30.75 -24.03
C LEU A 66 7.72 30.75 -24.38
N TYR A 67 7.37 30.69 -25.67
CA TYR A 67 5.98 30.59 -26.10
C TYR A 67 5.32 29.33 -25.56
N HIS A 68 6.00 28.18 -25.65
CA HIS A 68 5.49 26.89 -25.17
C HIS A 68 5.20 26.90 -23.67
N ILE A 69 6.11 27.44 -22.87
CA ILE A 69 5.93 27.55 -21.41
C ILE A 69 4.81 28.53 -21.08
N SER A 70 4.70 29.64 -21.81
CA SER A 70 3.61 30.60 -21.62
C SER A 70 2.25 29.96 -21.89
N THR A 71 2.10 29.26 -23.03
CA THR A 71 0.83 28.61 -23.38
C THR A 71 0.48 27.48 -22.41
N GLN A 72 1.47 26.71 -21.95
CA GLN A 72 1.25 25.71 -20.90
C GLN A 72 0.79 26.33 -19.58
N ASN A 73 1.43 27.42 -19.15
CA ASN A 73 1.04 28.11 -17.91
C ASN A 73 -0.37 28.71 -18.00
N GLU A 74 -0.74 29.28 -19.15
CA GLU A 74 -2.10 29.77 -19.38
C GLU A 74 -3.11 28.62 -19.34
N LEU A 75 -2.84 27.51 -20.02
CA LEU A 75 -3.69 26.33 -20.00
C LEU A 75 -3.89 25.81 -18.57
N LEU A 76 -2.80 25.64 -17.82
CA LEU A 76 -2.85 25.22 -16.41
C LEU A 76 -3.64 26.21 -15.54
N ARG A 77 -3.50 27.51 -15.76
CA ARG A 77 -4.30 28.53 -15.04
C ARG A 77 -5.78 28.38 -15.33
N HIS A 78 -6.15 28.15 -16.59
CA HIS A 78 -7.54 27.92 -16.99
C HIS A 78 -8.09 26.61 -16.42
N GLU A 79 -7.31 25.53 -16.45
CA GLU A 79 -7.67 24.26 -15.82
C GLU A 79 -7.87 24.44 -14.30
N MET A 80 -6.93 25.07 -13.61
CA MET A 80 -7.06 25.37 -12.18
C MET A 80 -8.30 26.22 -11.88
N LYS A 81 -8.60 27.21 -12.73
CA LYS A 81 -9.80 28.03 -12.60
C LYS A 81 -11.07 27.20 -12.80
N GLY A 82 -11.12 26.38 -13.86
CA GLY A 82 -12.23 25.48 -14.15
C GLY A 82 -12.45 24.44 -13.04
N LEU A 83 -11.38 23.88 -12.49
CA LEU A 83 -11.44 22.96 -11.34
C LEU A 83 -11.99 23.67 -10.09
N LYS A 84 -11.54 24.90 -9.80
CA LYS A 84 -12.08 25.70 -8.69
C LYS A 84 -13.57 25.99 -8.87
N GLU A 85 -13.98 26.36 -10.08
CA GLU A 85 -15.38 26.60 -10.43
C GLU A 85 -16.21 25.32 -10.30
N ALA A 86 -15.75 24.20 -10.87
CA ALA A 86 -16.39 22.89 -10.75
C ALA A 86 -16.51 22.44 -9.28
N LEU A 87 -15.48 22.67 -8.47
CA LEU A 87 -15.52 22.39 -7.04
C LEU A 87 -16.55 23.28 -6.34
N SER A 88 -16.62 24.56 -6.70
CA SER A 88 -17.62 25.50 -6.15
C SER A 88 -19.05 25.13 -6.54
N THR A 89 -19.29 24.70 -7.78
CA THR A 89 -20.62 24.27 -8.25
C THR A 89 -21.00 22.95 -7.58
N LYS A 90 -20.07 21.99 -7.43
CA LYS A 90 -20.30 20.76 -6.66
C LYS A 90 -20.60 21.06 -5.20
N LYS A 91 -19.88 21.99 -4.56
CA LYS A 91 -20.18 22.44 -3.20
C LYS A 91 -21.59 23.04 -3.11
N LYS A 92 -21.99 23.88 -4.07
CA LYS A 92 -23.35 24.43 -4.16
C LYS A 92 -24.41 23.33 -4.38
N GLN A 93 -24.14 22.36 -5.25
CA GLN A 93 -25.02 21.22 -5.53
C GLN A 93 -25.20 20.32 -4.29
N LYS A 94 -24.12 20.12 -3.50
CA LYS A 94 -24.18 19.40 -2.22
C LYS A 94 -25.02 20.13 -1.16
N LYS A 95 -25.18 21.45 -1.26
CA LYS A 95 -26.14 22.23 -0.45
C LYS A 95 -27.60 22.02 -0.90
N LYS A 96 -27.92 20.90 -1.56
CA LYS A 96 -29.31 20.51 -1.84
C LYS A 96 -30.08 20.61 -0.52
N SER A 97 -31.21 21.31 -0.55
CA SER A 97 -32.05 21.56 0.62
C SER A 97 -32.63 20.22 1.09
N TYR A 98 -31.95 19.55 2.00
CA TYR A 98 -32.53 18.41 2.70
C TYR A 98 -33.66 18.93 3.61
N PRO A 99 -34.85 18.30 3.60
CA PRO A 99 -35.96 18.71 4.45
C PRO A 99 -35.52 18.63 5.91
N LEU A 100 -35.48 19.78 6.58
CA LEU A 100 -35.02 19.88 7.96
C LEU A 100 -35.88 18.95 8.83
N ASP A 101 -35.24 18.03 9.56
CA ASP A 101 -35.98 17.06 10.36
C ASP A 101 -36.55 17.75 11.60
N LEU A 102 -37.80 18.18 11.48
CA LEU A 102 -38.54 18.84 12.54
C LEU A 102 -39.33 17.76 13.27
N GLN A 103 -38.72 17.13 14.27
CA GLN A 103 -39.40 16.14 15.10
C GLN A 103 -40.68 16.73 15.70
N THR A 104 -41.81 16.10 15.39
CA THR A 104 -43.08 16.33 16.06
C THR A 104 -43.04 15.63 17.43
N ASN A 105 -43.44 16.33 18.49
CA ASN A 105 -43.85 15.64 19.70
C ASN A 105 -45.16 14.93 19.32
N GLN A 106 -45.26 13.61 19.54
CA GLN A 106 -46.33 12.76 19.01
C GLN A 106 -47.74 13.07 19.54
N ASP A 107 -47.91 14.08 20.39
CA ASP A 107 -49.10 14.28 21.22
C ASP A 107 -50.20 15.16 20.58
N GLY A 108 -50.22 15.35 19.26
CA GLY A 108 -51.25 16.23 18.65
C GLY A 108 -51.18 16.38 17.13
N TYR A 109 -51.02 15.27 16.41
CA TYR A 109 -51.03 15.31 14.94
C TYR A 109 -52.45 15.53 14.41
N HIS A 110 -52.83 16.80 14.24
CA HIS A 110 -54.13 17.20 13.71
C HIS A 110 -54.05 17.59 12.23
N GLY A 111 -53.63 16.67 11.34
CA GLY A 111 -53.91 16.64 9.89
C GLY A 111 -53.80 17.93 9.03
N GLY A 112 -53.24 19.03 9.54
CA GLY A 112 -53.28 20.37 8.95
C GLY A 112 -51.91 21.01 8.85
N ALA A 113 -51.85 22.24 8.33
CA ALA A 113 -50.60 22.98 8.18
C ALA A 113 -49.92 23.22 9.54
N VAL A 114 -48.73 22.64 9.73
CA VAL A 114 -47.94 22.80 10.96
C VAL A 114 -47.08 24.07 10.86
N PHE A 115 -47.41 25.09 11.66
CA PHE A 115 -46.57 26.27 11.77
C PHE A 115 -45.40 26.02 12.72
N TRP A 116 -44.17 26.15 12.22
CA TRP A 116 -42.97 25.92 13.01
C TRP A 116 -42.43 27.21 13.62
N SER A 117 -42.21 27.21 14.93
CA SER A 117 -41.53 28.32 15.59
C SER A 117 -40.06 28.41 15.16
N PRO A 118 -39.46 29.62 15.05
CA PRO A 118 -38.04 29.80 14.72
C PRO A 118 -37.09 29.01 15.62
N ARG A 119 -37.48 28.76 16.88
CA ARG A 119 -36.72 27.95 17.83
C ARG A 119 -36.57 26.48 17.37
N LYS A 120 -37.63 25.87 16.81
CA LYS A 120 -37.59 24.49 16.30
C LYS A 120 -36.67 24.38 15.07
N LEU A 121 -36.66 25.40 14.21
CA LEU A 121 -35.71 25.46 13.08
C LEU A 121 -34.25 25.50 13.55
N ARG A 122 -33.93 26.26 14.61
CA ARG A 122 -32.57 26.28 15.18
C ARG A 122 -32.17 24.91 15.74
N GLN A 123 -33.03 24.29 16.54
CA GLN A 123 -32.78 22.97 17.12
C GLN A 123 -32.52 21.88 16.06
N ALA A 124 -33.32 21.87 14.99
CA ALA A 124 -33.12 20.88 13.93
C ALA A 124 -31.83 21.12 13.11
N ARG A 125 -31.40 22.38 12.98
CA ARG A 125 -30.07 22.70 12.39
C ARG A 125 -28.93 22.24 13.29
N GLU A 126 -29.04 22.51 14.59
CA GLU A 126 -28.05 22.08 15.58
C GLU A 126 -27.91 20.55 15.60
N ARG A 127 -29.02 19.81 15.57
CA ARG A 127 -29.01 18.34 15.48
C ARG A 127 -28.28 17.83 14.26
N ARG A 128 -28.50 18.42 13.09
CA ARG A 128 -27.76 18.05 11.88
C ARG A 128 -26.26 18.24 12.02
N VAL A 129 -25.85 19.37 12.59
CA VAL A 129 -24.42 19.62 12.84
C VAL A 129 -23.85 18.58 13.79
N VAL A 130 -24.61 18.17 14.82
CA VAL A 130 -24.20 17.09 15.73
C VAL A 130 -24.10 15.76 14.99
N GLU A 131 -25.12 15.35 14.22
CA GLU A 131 -25.08 14.09 13.45
C GLU A 131 -23.94 14.06 12.42
N GLU A 132 -23.64 15.18 11.76
CA GLU A 132 -22.50 15.28 10.84
C GLU A 132 -21.18 15.08 11.58
N ARG A 133 -21.00 15.73 12.74
CA ARG A 133 -19.83 15.53 13.59
C ARG A 133 -19.71 14.09 14.08
N GLU A 134 -20.79 13.48 14.53
CA GLU A 134 -20.80 12.07 14.94
C GLU A 134 -20.44 11.14 13.78
N LYS A 135 -20.96 11.39 12.57
CA LYS A 135 -20.58 10.63 11.38
C LYS A 135 -19.09 10.79 11.08
N ASP A 136 -18.55 12.00 11.13
CA ASP A 136 -17.13 12.26 10.91
C ASP A 136 -16.26 11.59 11.99
N GLU A 137 -16.64 11.70 13.26
CA GLU A 137 -15.98 11.04 14.39
C GLU A 137 -15.99 9.51 14.24
N THR A 138 -17.13 8.92 13.85
CA THR A 138 -17.20 7.47 13.61
C THR A 138 -16.32 7.04 12.44
N GLN A 139 -16.18 7.86 11.40
CA GLN A 139 -15.26 7.60 10.29
C GLN A 139 -13.80 7.67 10.76
N LEU A 140 -13.44 8.70 11.54
CA LEU A 140 -12.11 8.82 12.15
C LEU A 140 -11.79 7.64 13.06
N GLN A 141 -12.74 7.20 13.89
CA GLN A 141 -12.58 6.01 14.73
C GLN A 141 -12.41 4.73 13.89
N LYS A 142 -13.17 4.58 12.80
CA LYS A 142 -13.00 3.44 11.88
C LYS A 142 -11.61 3.43 11.25
N ALA A 143 -11.10 4.59 10.81
CA ALA A 143 -9.75 4.73 10.26
C ALA A 143 -8.68 4.35 11.29
N ARG A 144 -8.73 4.93 12.51
CA ARG A 144 -7.82 4.59 13.62
C ARG A 144 -7.85 3.10 13.95
N ARG A 145 -9.03 2.47 13.93
CA ARG A 145 -9.17 1.03 14.18
C ARG A 145 -8.52 0.20 13.08
N LEU A 146 -8.54 0.65 11.83
CA LEU A 146 -7.85 -0.03 10.73
C LEU A 146 -6.33 0.08 10.90
N GLU A 147 -5.82 1.26 11.22
CA GLU A 147 -4.39 1.49 11.49
C GLU A 147 -3.88 0.59 12.64
N LEU A 148 -4.60 0.55 13.76
CA LEU A 148 -4.27 -0.34 14.89
C LEU A 148 -4.27 -1.82 14.50
N LYS A 149 -5.19 -2.24 13.62
CA LYS A 149 -5.23 -3.63 13.12
C LYS A 149 -4.04 -3.94 12.24
N GLU A 150 -3.61 -3.01 11.40
CA GLU A 150 -2.43 -3.16 10.55
C GLU A 150 -1.16 -3.26 11.41
N GLN A 151 -1.00 -2.38 12.40
CA GLN A 151 0.10 -2.44 13.36
C GLN A 151 0.12 -3.78 14.12
N ALA A 152 -1.04 -4.24 14.61
CA ALA A 152 -1.14 -5.53 15.30
C ALA A 152 -0.81 -6.72 14.38
N ARG A 153 -1.14 -6.64 13.08
CA ARG A 153 -0.74 -7.65 12.09
C ARG A 153 0.77 -7.67 11.90
N LEU A 154 1.39 -6.50 11.73
CA LEU A 154 2.85 -6.40 11.57
C LEU A 154 3.58 -6.93 12.81
N TYR A 155 3.14 -6.56 14.00
CA TYR A 155 3.72 -7.07 15.25
C TYR A 155 3.60 -8.60 15.36
N LYS A 156 2.44 -9.16 15.01
CA LYS A 156 2.25 -10.63 14.99
C LYS A 156 3.20 -11.33 14.01
N LEU A 157 3.45 -10.71 12.85
CA LEU A 157 4.40 -11.25 11.87
C LEU A 157 5.83 -11.23 12.42
N GLN A 158 6.25 -10.14 13.07
CA GLN A 158 7.56 -10.04 13.72
C GLN A 158 7.74 -11.11 14.79
N VAL A 159 6.80 -11.23 15.73
CA VAL A 159 6.83 -12.27 16.77
C VAL A 159 6.85 -13.68 16.18
N ALA A 160 6.11 -13.91 15.09
CA ALA A 160 6.12 -15.21 14.42
C ALA A 160 7.48 -15.52 13.76
N GLN A 161 8.14 -14.51 13.18
CA GLN A 161 9.49 -14.66 12.62
C GLN A 161 10.51 -14.94 13.72
N GLU A 162 10.51 -14.18 14.82
CA GLU A 162 11.39 -14.40 15.97
C GLU A 162 11.24 -15.82 16.52
N LYS A 163 10.00 -16.30 16.69
CA LYS A 163 9.72 -17.67 17.12
C LYS A 163 10.22 -18.73 16.14
N ARG A 164 10.25 -18.45 14.83
CA ARG A 164 10.81 -19.38 13.83
C ARG A 164 12.33 -19.44 13.96
N VAL A 165 12.98 -18.28 14.06
CA VAL A 165 14.43 -18.18 14.26
C VAL A 165 14.87 -18.87 15.55
N GLU A 166 14.13 -18.68 16.65
CA GLU A 166 14.44 -19.33 17.92
C GLU A 166 14.30 -20.86 17.84
N ARG A 167 13.29 -21.37 17.12
CA ARG A 167 13.15 -22.81 16.87
C ARG A 167 14.29 -23.36 16.02
N GLU A 168 14.74 -22.63 15.01
CA GLU A 168 15.88 -23.02 14.18
C GLU A 168 17.16 -23.06 15.01
N ARG A 169 17.43 -22.02 15.80
CA ARG A 169 18.57 -22.01 16.75
C ARG A 169 18.52 -23.19 17.72
N LEU A 170 17.36 -23.51 18.28
CA LEU A 170 17.22 -24.65 19.18
C LEU A 170 17.45 -25.99 18.47
N ARG A 171 17.05 -26.12 17.21
CA ARG A 171 17.33 -27.31 16.39
C ARG A 171 18.83 -27.45 16.13
N GLU A 172 19.49 -26.38 15.73
CA GLU A 172 20.94 -26.36 15.51
C GLU A 172 21.71 -26.75 16.77
N VAL A 173 21.33 -26.22 17.94
CA VAL A 173 21.97 -26.58 19.21
C VAL A 173 21.78 -28.07 19.51
N ARG A 174 20.57 -28.61 19.33
CA ARG A 174 20.29 -30.05 19.52
C ARG A 174 21.07 -30.93 18.55
N GLU A 175 21.25 -30.49 17.31
CA GLU A 175 22.04 -31.23 16.32
C GLU A 175 23.54 -31.19 16.65
N LYS A 176 24.07 -30.05 17.09
CA LYS A 176 25.45 -29.91 17.57
C LYS A 176 25.71 -30.79 18.79
N GLU A 177 24.83 -30.77 19.79
CA GLU A 177 24.95 -31.62 20.99
C GLU A 177 24.94 -33.10 20.63
N LYS A 178 24.04 -33.52 19.73
CA LYS A 178 24.00 -34.91 19.23
C LYS A 178 25.27 -35.27 18.47
N ALA A 179 25.79 -34.37 17.62
CA ALA A 179 27.02 -34.59 16.87
C ALA A 179 28.24 -34.69 17.80
N GLU A 180 28.34 -33.83 18.80
CA GLU A 180 29.39 -33.85 19.82
C GLU A 180 29.33 -35.14 20.63
N LYS A 181 28.15 -35.56 21.09
CA LYS A 181 27.96 -36.82 21.83
C LYS A 181 28.33 -38.04 20.99
N MET A 182 28.02 -38.03 19.70
CA MET A 182 28.45 -39.09 18.77
C MET A 182 29.96 -39.06 18.53
N ALA A 183 30.57 -37.89 18.40
CA ALA A 183 32.01 -37.72 18.26
C ALA A 183 32.76 -38.18 19.53
N GLU A 184 32.23 -37.86 20.72
CA GLU A 184 32.78 -38.31 21.99
C GLU A 184 32.75 -39.83 22.13
N ARG A 185 31.61 -40.46 21.82
CA ARG A 185 31.48 -41.93 21.78
C ARG A 185 32.44 -42.56 20.78
N ALA A 186 32.64 -41.95 19.62
CA ALA A 186 33.59 -42.42 18.61
C ALA A 186 35.04 -42.31 19.11
N ARG A 187 35.40 -41.21 19.79
CA ARG A 187 36.71 -41.02 20.42
C ARG A 187 36.97 -42.07 21.51
N GLU A 188 35.99 -42.31 22.38
CA GLU A 188 36.11 -43.30 23.45
C GLU A 188 36.27 -44.71 22.88
N LYS A 189 35.51 -45.05 21.84
CA LYS A 189 35.65 -46.32 21.11
C LYS A 189 37.05 -46.45 20.48
N ALA A 190 37.52 -45.42 19.78
CA ALA A 190 38.85 -45.42 19.16
C ALA A 190 39.98 -45.55 20.21
N ALA A 191 39.83 -44.93 21.38
CA ALA A 191 40.78 -45.07 22.50
C ALA A 191 40.77 -46.49 23.10
N ARG A 192 39.59 -47.10 23.27
CA ARG A 192 39.49 -48.51 23.70
C ARG A 192 40.14 -49.45 22.68
N ASP A 193 39.86 -49.23 21.40
CA ASP A 193 40.38 -50.06 20.32
C ASP A 193 41.91 -49.91 20.19
N SER A 194 42.46 -48.70 20.37
CA SER A 194 43.92 -48.48 20.37
C SER A 194 44.61 -49.12 21.57
N GLN A 195 44.02 -49.05 22.77
CA GLN A 195 44.54 -49.75 23.95
C GLN A 195 44.55 -51.26 23.76
N LYS A 196 43.46 -51.83 23.21
CA LYS A 196 43.39 -53.26 22.86
C LYS A 196 44.46 -53.64 21.84
N ALA A 197 44.67 -52.82 20.81
CA ALA A 197 45.71 -53.05 19.81
C ALA A 197 47.13 -53.02 20.40
N ILE A 198 47.41 -52.08 21.31
CA ILE A 198 48.70 -52.03 22.03
C ILE A 198 48.90 -53.28 22.88
N GLN A 199 47.88 -53.72 23.64
CA GLN A 199 47.95 -54.96 24.44
C GLN A 199 48.15 -56.19 23.56
N GLN A 200 47.44 -56.30 22.43
CA GLN A 200 47.64 -57.39 21.47
C GLN A 200 49.04 -57.39 20.86
N ALA A 201 49.61 -56.23 20.52
CA ALA A 201 50.97 -56.11 20.01
C ALA A 201 52.07 -56.43 21.05
N GLN A 202 51.77 -56.22 22.34
CA GLN A 202 52.65 -56.67 23.43
C GLN A 202 52.56 -58.19 23.63
N ASN A 203 51.34 -58.75 23.55
CA ASN A 203 51.11 -60.18 23.71
C ASN A 203 51.60 -61.00 22.49
N SER A 204 51.66 -60.42 21.29
CA SER A 204 52.18 -61.06 20.08
C SER A 204 53.71 -61.22 20.06
N LYS A 205 54.42 -60.58 20.99
CA LYS A 205 55.87 -60.80 21.17
C LYS A 205 56.20 -62.08 21.96
N ARG A 206 55.21 -62.88 22.39
CA ARG A 206 55.45 -64.21 22.98
C ARG A 206 54.50 -65.29 22.45
N LYS A 207 55.14 -66.34 21.90
CA LYS A 207 54.66 -67.70 21.56
C LYS A 207 53.71 -67.83 20.35
N ALA A 208 54.31 -68.14 19.21
CA ALA A 208 53.69 -69.03 18.22
C ALA A 208 53.43 -70.40 18.86
N SER A 209 52.21 -70.93 18.71
CA SER A 209 51.67 -72.29 19.03
C SER A 209 50.28 -72.11 19.69
N GLN A 210 49.16 -72.73 19.33
CA GLN A 210 48.84 -73.94 18.57
C GLN A 210 47.41 -73.81 17.98
N SER A 211 47.16 -74.50 16.86
CA SER A 211 45.83 -74.66 16.25
C SER A 211 44.99 -75.68 17.03
N SER A 212 43.83 -75.27 17.57
CA SER A 212 42.85 -76.20 18.13
C SER A 212 41.71 -76.47 17.13
N THR A 213 41.55 -77.74 16.80
CA THR A 213 40.58 -78.36 15.91
C THR A 213 39.13 -78.23 16.41
N GLN A 214 38.21 -77.74 15.57
CA GLN A 214 36.76 -77.80 15.83
C GLN A 214 36.10 -78.96 15.07
N LYS A 215 35.54 -79.93 15.81
CA LYS A 215 34.70 -81.02 15.29
C LYS A 215 33.20 -80.68 15.42
N GLN A 216 32.57 -80.52 14.25
CA GLN A 216 31.27 -81.08 13.78
C GLN A 216 30.07 -81.32 14.75
N LYS A 217 28.98 -80.58 14.47
CA LYS A 217 27.63 -81.05 14.03
C LYS A 217 26.62 -81.63 15.06
N ARG A 218 25.48 -80.93 15.21
CA ARG A 218 24.12 -81.53 15.34
C ARG A 218 23.13 -80.75 14.46
N GLN A 219 22.41 -81.46 13.61
CA GLN A 219 21.36 -80.97 12.72
C GLN A 219 19.97 -81.09 13.39
N LYS A 220 19.06 -80.16 13.11
CA LYS A 220 17.60 -80.39 13.02
C LYS A 220 17.02 -79.59 11.84
N ARG A 221 16.30 -80.29 10.95
CA ARG A 221 15.54 -79.80 9.77
C ARG A 221 14.29 -79.03 10.22
N VAL A 222 14.01 -77.83 9.70
CA VAL A 222 13.10 -77.46 8.57
C VAL A 222 11.66 -77.96 8.68
N VAL A 223 10.72 -77.02 8.86
CA VAL A 223 9.42 -77.00 8.17
C VAL A 223 9.15 -75.56 7.74
N ALA A 224 9.03 -75.36 6.43
CA ALA A 224 8.51 -74.15 5.80
C ALA A 224 7.01 -74.35 5.55
N VAL A 225 6.20 -73.32 5.79
CA VAL A 225 4.88 -73.17 5.17
C VAL A 225 4.84 -71.79 4.52
N THR A 226 4.87 -71.80 3.20
CA THR A 226 4.45 -70.71 2.32
C THR A 226 2.93 -70.75 2.17
N GLY A 227 2.27 -69.59 2.14
CA GLY A 227 0.85 -69.51 1.80
C GLY A 227 0.33 -68.08 1.78
N ALA A 228 0.48 -67.42 0.63
CA ALA A 228 -0.17 -66.16 0.31
C ALA A 228 -1.70 -66.30 0.25
N LYS A 229 -2.45 -65.26 0.67
CA LYS A 229 -3.66 -64.82 -0.05
C LYS A 229 -4.13 -63.43 0.41
N GLU A 230 -4.22 -62.51 -0.54
CA GLU A 230 -5.01 -61.29 -0.49
C GLU A 230 -6.52 -61.63 -0.44
N SER A 231 -7.34 -60.80 0.19
CA SER A 231 -8.44 -60.04 -0.44
C SER A 231 -9.56 -59.68 0.54
N SER A 232 -9.92 -58.39 0.54
CA SER A 232 -11.27 -57.82 0.58
C SER A 232 -12.33 -58.31 1.59
N GLY A 233 -12.90 -57.35 2.31
CA GLY A 233 -14.36 -57.18 2.27
C GLY A 233 -15.12 -57.18 3.60
N ALA A 234 -15.79 -56.05 3.85
CA ALA A 234 -17.05 -55.87 4.56
C ALA A 234 -17.06 -55.75 6.11
N ALA A 235 -17.60 -54.59 6.52
CA ALA A 235 -18.13 -54.27 7.86
C ALA A 235 -19.38 -55.14 8.19
N PRO A 236 -19.86 -55.17 9.46
CA PRO A 236 -20.74 -54.09 9.92
C PRO A 236 -20.67 -53.73 11.44
N ALA A 237 -21.30 -52.57 11.72
CA ALA A 237 -22.06 -52.19 12.91
C ALA A 237 -21.35 -51.67 14.20
N ALA A 238 -21.63 -50.38 14.47
CA ALA A 238 -21.46 -49.64 15.72
C ALA A 238 -22.56 -49.99 16.76
N PRO A 239 -22.45 -49.56 18.04
CA PRO A 239 -22.85 -48.21 18.47
C PRO A 239 -21.82 -47.59 19.46
N GLY A 240 -21.72 -46.31 19.78
CA GLY A 240 -22.61 -45.16 19.69
C GLY A 240 -22.52 -44.38 21.02
N LEU A 241 -21.68 -43.34 21.11
CA LEU A 241 -21.53 -42.35 22.20
C LEU A 241 -20.74 -41.18 21.57
N GLY A 242 -21.14 -39.91 21.53
CA GLY A 242 -22.21 -39.15 22.14
C GLY A 242 -21.75 -37.69 22.08
N ASP A 243 -22.01 -36.99 20.97
CA ASP A 243 -21.60 -35.59 20.78
C ASP A 243 -22.68 -34.64 21.32
N TYR A 244 -22.31 -33.92 22.37
CA TYR A 244 -23.03 -32.76 22.89
C TYR A 244 -22.76 -31.54 21.98
N ALA A 245 -23.82 -30.93 21.45
CA ALA A 245 -23.79 -29.57 20.92
C ALA A 245 -24.93 -28.74 21.55
N PRO A 246 -24.68 -27.48 21.95
CA PRO A 246 -25.64 -26.69 22.72
C PRO A 246 -26.69 -26.01 21.83
N GLN A 247 -27.91 -25.94 22.37
CA GLN A 247 -29.06 -25.22 21.85
C GLN A 247 -28.77 -23.72 21.70
N ARG A 248 -29.07 -23.17 20.51
CA ARG A 248 -29.26 -21.73 20.32
C ARG A 248 -30.72 -21.38 20.59
N GLN A 249 -30.94 -20.47 21.53
CA GLN A 249 -32.17 -19.68 21.63
C GLN A 249 -31.96 -18.32 20.95
N ASN A 250 -33.08 -17.82 20.41
CA ASN A 250 -33.31 -16.60 19.60
C ASN A 250 -33.22 -16.80 18.08
#